data_AF-A0A0R0ML14-F1
#
_entry.id   AF-A0A0R0ML14-F1
#
_cell.length_a   1.000
_cell.length_b   1.000
_cell.length_c   1.000
_cell.angle_alpha   90.00
_cell.angle_beta   90.00
_cell.angle_gamma   90.00
#
_symmetry.space_group_name_H-M   'P 1'
#
loop_
_entity.id
_entity.type
_entity.pdbx_description
1 polymer ?
#
loop_
_entity_poly.entity_id
_entity_poly.type
_entity_poly.pdbx_seq_one_letter_code
_entity_poly.pdbx_strand_id
1 'polypeptide(L)'
;MKQQRGFTLIELVMVIVILGILAAVAIPQFVDFKGDAEDAAVKGVAGGASSAVAINYAGCSVATAASAPAKCKVVSDCDSVKQAMAGGVWPTGYTVTGAGSTTNGATFTCTVNQTASGKTATFQGVAAGN
;
A
#
# COMPACT_ATOMS: atom_id res chain seq x y z
N MET A 1 -51.07 -36.00 -11.41
CA MET A 1 -49.63 -36.31 -11.47
C MET A 1 -48.93 -35.12 -12.12
N LYS A 2 -48.03 -34.43 -11.42
CA LYS A 2 -47.26 -33.30 -11.97
C LYS A 2 -46.10 -33.87 -12.78
N GLN A 3 -46.01 -33.53 -14.06
CA GLN A 3 -44.89 -33.94 -14.91
C GLN A 3 -43.62 -33.22 -14.43
N GLN A 4 -42.64 -33.98 -13.93
CA GLN A 4 -41.30 -33.46 -13.70
C GLN A 4 -40.64 -33.22 -15.06
N ARG A 5 -40.50 -31.95 -15.44
CA ARG A 5 -39.65 -31.56 -16.56
C ARG A 5 -38.19 -31.64 -16.08
N GLY A 6 -37.50 -32.71 -16.49
CA GLY A 6 -36.06 -32.80 -16.30
C GLY A 6 -35.31 -31.82 -17.20
N PHE A 7 -34.14 -31.37 -16.75
CA PHE A 7 -33.22 -30.55 -17.55
C PHE A 7 -32.71 -31.37 -18.74
N THR A 8 -32.63 -30.77 -19.92
CA THR A 8 -32.07 -31.46 -21.10
C THR A 8 -30.54 -31.46 -21.03
N LEU A 9 -29.90 -32.51 -21.58
CA LEU A 9 -28.44 -32.54 -21.69
C LEU A 9 -27.89 -31.37 -22.52
N ILE A 10 -28.64 -30.94 -23.54
CA ILE A 10 -28.24 -29.80 -24.37
C ILE A 10 -28.29 -28.47 -23.62
N GLU A 11 -29.25 -28.27 -22.71
CA GLU A 11 -29.25 -27.09 -21.84
C GLU A 11 -28.04 -27.07 -20.90
N LEU A 12 -27.66 -28.22 -20.35
CA LEU A 12 -26.45 -28.30 -19.51
C LEU A 12 -25.19 -27.97 -20.33
N VAL A 13 -25.07 -28.52 -21.53
CA VAL A 13 -23.92 -28.30 -22.41
C VAL A 13 -23.84 -26.86 -22.90
N MET A 14 -24.96 -26.23 -23.26
CA MET A 14 -24.91 -24.82 -23.69
C MET A 14 -24.47 -23.89 -22.54
N VAL A 15 -24.87 -24.19 -21.30
CA VAL A 15 -24.52 -23.36 -20.14
C VAL A 15 -23.02 -23.41 -19.87
N ILE A 16 -22.40 -24.59 -19.89
CA ILE A 16 -20.94 -24.70 -19.69
C ILE A 16 -20.16 -24.02 -20.83
N VAL A 17 -20.68 -24.05 -22.07
CA VAL A 17 -20.06 -23.36 -23.21
C VAL A 17 -20.12 -21.85 -23.01
N ILE A 18 -21.28 -21.30 -22.64
CA ILE A 18 -21.44 -19.87 -22.38
C ILE A 18 -20.55 -19.43 -21.20
N LEU A 19 -20.54 -20.18 -20.10
CA LEU A 19 -19.66 -19.91 -18.96
C LEU A 19 -18.17 -20.00 -19.34
N GLY A 20 -17.80 -20.93 -20.22
CA GLY A 20 -16.44 -21.05 -20.73
C GLY A 20 -15.99 -19.82 -21.52
N ILE A 21 -16.85 -19.30 -22.40
CA ILE A 21 -16.55 -18.07 -23.18
C ILE A 21 -16.45 -16.85 -22.25
N LEU A 22 -17.39 -16.70 -21.31
CA LEU A 22 -17.36 -15.60 -20.34
C LEU A 22 -16.10 -15.65 -19.48
N ALA A 23 -15.70 -16.83 -19.00
CA ALA A 23 -14.49 -17.02 -18.21
C ALA A 23 -13.22 -16.69 -19.02
N ALA A 24 -13.14 -17.12 -20.28
CA ALA A 24 -11.98 -16.86 -21.14
C ALA A 24 -11.72 -15.37 -21.36
N VAL A 25 -12.76 -14.54 -21.43
CA VAL A 25 -12.63 -13.08 -21.58
C VAL A 25 -12.44 -12.37 -20.23
N ALA A 26 -13.11 -12.83 -19.17
CA ALA A 26 -13.07 -12.16 -17.87
C ALA A 26 -11.79 -12.41 -17.06
N ILE A 27 -11.18 -13.60 -17.17
CA ILE A 27 -9.99 -13.96 -16.38
C ILE A 27 -8.79 -13.04 -16.65
N PRO A 28 -8.40 -12.77 -17.93
CA PRO A 28 -7.28 -11.86 -18.20
C PRO A 28 -7.49 -10.48 -17.58
N GLN A 29 -8.69 -9.90 -17.77
CA GLN A 29 -9.03 -8.58 -17.24
C GLN A 29 -9.00 -8.53 -15.71
N PHE A 30 -9.45 -9.59 -15.03
CA PHE A 30 -9.44 -9.65 -13.57
C PHE A 30 -8.01 -9.67 -12.99
N VAL A 31 -7.07 -10.34 -13.67
CA VAL A 31 -5.65 -10.38 -13.26
C VAL A 31 -5.02 -8.98 -13.37
N ASP A 32 -5.30 -8.25 -14.45
CA ASP A 32 -4.80 -6.89 -14.66
C ASP A 32 -5.33 -5.94 -13.56
N PHE A 33 -6.63 -6.00 -13.26
CA PHE A 33 -7.22 -5.18 -12.19
C PHE A 33 -6.64 -5.46 -10.81
N LYS A 34 -6.30 -6.73 -10.51
CA LYS A 34 -5.63 -7.05 -9.26
C LYS A 34 -4.25 -6.39 -9.19
N GLY A 35 -3.48 -6.42 -10.27
CA GLY A 35 -2.18 -5.77 -10.35
C GLY A 35 -2.28 -4.26 -10.15
N ASP A 36 -3.24 -3.61 -10.82
CA ASP A 36 -3.48 -2.17 -10.68
C ASP A 36 -3.93 -1.77 -9.27
N ALA A 37 -4.77 -2.60 -8.64
CA ALA A 37 -5.21 -2.38 -7.27
C ALA A 37 -4.05 -2.48 -6.26
N GLU A 38 -3.14 -3.45 -6.45
CA GLU A 38 -1.93 -3.59 -5.63
C GLU A 38 -0.97 -2.42 -5.84
N ASP A 39 -0.79 -1.96 -7.08
CA ASP A 39 0.02 -0.78 -7.40
C ASP A 39 -0.56 0.50 -6.80
N ALA A 40 -1.88 0.66 -6.82
CA ALA A 40 -2.56 1.77 -6.16
C ALA A 40 -2.41 1.71 -4.63
N ALA A 41 -2.51 0.52 -4.04
CA ALA A 41 -2.37 0.33 -2.60
C ALA A 41 -0.97 0.69 -2.10
N VAL A 42 0.09 0.21 -2.77
CA VAL A 42 1.48 0.52 -2.37
C VAL A 42 1.80 2.01 -2.54
N LYS A 43 1.29 2.66 -3.60
CA LYS A 43 1.37 4.11 -3.78
C LYS A 43 0.60 4.87 -2.69
N GLY A 44 -0.55 4.36 -2.25
CA GLY A 44 -1.31 4.92 -1.15
C GLY A 44 -0.54 4.90 0.17
N VAL A 45 0.14 3.80 0.48
CA VAL A 45 1.01 3.70 1.67
C VAL A 45 2.19 4.67 1.57
N ALA A 46 2.86 4.73 0.42
CA ALA A 46 3.97 5.66 0.19
C ALA A 46 3.54 7.14 0.28
N GLY A 47 2.37 7.49 -0.25
CA GLY A 47 1.80 8.84 -0.14
C GLY A 47 1.40 9.21 1.29
N GLY A 48 0.82 8.26 2.03
CA GLY A 48 0.52 8.42 3.46
C GLY A 48 1.78 8.65 4.29
N ALA A 49 2.84 7.87 4.03
CA ALA A 49 4.14 8.04 4.68
C ALA A 49 4.78 9.41 4.38
N SER A 50 4.78 9.84 3.13
CA SER A 50 5.29 11.16 2.71
C SER A 50 4.57 12.29 3.47
N SER A 51 3.25 12.21 3.53
CA SER A 51 2.40 13.22 4.19
C SER A 51 2.64 13.25 5.69
N ALA A 52 2.71 12.08 6.32
CA ALA A 52 2.99 11.93 7.74
C ALA A 52 4.33 12.57 8.13
N VAL A 53 5.37 12.33 7.34
CA VAL A 53 6.71 12.86 7.62
C VAL A 53 6.79 14.37 7.39
N ALA A 54 6.11 14.90 6.38
CA ALA A 54 6.02 16.35 6.18
C ALA A 54 5.36 17.06 7.37
N ILE A 55 4.26 16.50 7.89
CA ILE A 55 3.57 17.02 9.08
C ILE A 55 4.46 16.92 10.32
N ASN A 56 5.13 15.77 10.51
CA ASN A 56 6.06 15.57 11.62
C ASN A 56 7.21 16.58 11.59
N TYR A 57 7.83 16.80 10.42
CA TYR A 57 8.91 17.76 10.26
C TYR A 57 8.47 19.20 10.57
N ALA A 58 7.26 19.59 10.14
CA ALA A 58 6.69 20.89 10.51
C ALA A 58 6.51 21.02 12.03
N GLY A 59 6.01 19.97 12.70
CA GLY A 59 5.90 19.92 14.16
C GLY A 59 7.26 19.99 14.88
N CYS A 60 8.27 19.28 14.36
CA CYS A 60 9.64 19.35 14.84
C CYS A 60 10.27 20.74 14.68
N SER A 61 9.96 21.43 13.58
CA SER A 61 10.47 22.79 13.33
C SER A 61 9.96 23.79 14.37
N VAL A 62 8.74 23.61 14.87
CA VAL A 62 8.18 24.41 15.97
C VAL A 62 8.77 24.01 17.32
N ALA A 63 9.15 22.74 17.49
CA ALA A 63 9.78 22.20 18.69
C ALA A 63 11.31 22.36 18.72
N THR A 64 11.85 23.40 18.06
CA THR A 64 13.30 23.66 17.95
C THR A 64 14.10 22.44 17.49
N ALA A 65 13.56 21.71 16.52
CA ALA A 65 14.14 20.49 15.96
C ALA A 65 14.27 19.29 16.92
N ALA A 66 13.84 19.42 18.18
CA ALA A 66 13.94 18.38 19.19
C ALA A 66 12.70 17.50 19.25
N SER A 67 12.90 16.21 19.57
CA SER A 67 11.80 15.29 19.84
C SER A 67 10.88 15.81 20.96
N ALA A 68 9.57 15.74 20.72
CA ALA A 68 8.55 16.26 21.63
C ALA A 68 7.31 15.37 21.58
N PRO A 69 6.73 14.96 22.73
CA PRO A 69 5.52 14.15 22.77
C PRO A 69 4.41 14.76 21.90
N ALA A 70 3.79 13.93 21.06
CA ALA A 70 2.72 14.29 20.11
C ALA A 70 3.05 15.35 19.04
N LYS A 71 4.20 16.04 19.10
CA LYS A 71 4.55 17.15 18.18
C LYS A 71 5.71 16.84 17.25
N CYS A 72 6.69 16.06 17.72
CA CYS A 72 7.88 15.73 16.95
C CYS A 72 8.34 14.32 17.30
N LYS A 73 8.29 13.44 16.30
CA LYS A 73 8.84 12.09 16.38
C LYS A 73 10.20 12.05 15.69
N VAL A 74 11.13 11.32 16.29
CA VAL A 74 12.44 11.08 15.68
C VAL A 74 12.23 10.29 14.39
N VAL A 75 12.70 10.86 13.29
CA VAL A 75 12.80 10.21 11.99
C VAL A 75 14.25 10.38 11.53
N SER A 76 14.98 9.27 11.47
CA SER A 76 16.39 9.20 11.08
C SER A 76 16.64 8.25 9.91
N ASP A 77 15.67 7.41 9.60
CA ASP A 77 15.75 6.37 8.58
C ASP A 77 14.36 5.97 8.07
N CYS A 78 14.36 5.11 7.05
CA CYS A 78 13.14 4.68 6.40
C CYS A 78 12.19 3.86 7.28
N ASP A 79 12.67 3.15 8.30
CA ASP A 79 11.80 2.41 9.21
C ASP A 79 11.19 3.34 10.26
N SER A 80 11.96 4.31 10.77
CA SER A 80 11.51 5.31 11.75
C SER A 80 10.37 6.20 11.25
N VAL A 81 10.17 6.31 9.94
CA VAL A 81 9.03 7.00 9.31
C VAL A 81 7.68 6.51 9.86
N LYS A 82 7.55 5.23 10.22
CA LYS A 82 6.32 4.69 10.81
C LYS A 82 5.86 5.44 12.06
N GLN A 83 6.80 6.05 12.80
CA GLN A 83 6.50 6.82 14.00
C GLN A 83 5.69 8.09 13.69
N ALA A 84 5.83 8.64 12.48
CA ALA A 84 5.05 9.77 12.02
C ALA A 84 3.64 9.37 11.55
N MET A 85 3.41 8.09 11.23
CA MET A 85 2.14 7.57 10.76
C MET A 85 1.19 7.26 11.92
N ALA A 86 -0.12 7.20 11.63
CA ALA A 86 -1.12 6.80 12.61
C ALA A 86 -0.81 5.40 13.18
N GLY A 87 -0.76 5.30 14.51
CA GLY A 87 -0.47 4.04 15.21
C GLY A 87 1.02 3.66 15.30
N GLY A 88 1.93 4.44 14.70
CA GLY A 88 3.37 4.19 14.86
C GLY A 88 3.89 2.93 14.16
N VAL A 89 3.13 2.39 13.20
CA VAL A 89 3.41 1.10 12.56
C VAL A 89 3.18 1.15 11.06
N TRP A 90 3.93 0.35 10.32
CA TRP A 90 3.61 0.08 8.92
C TRP A 90 2.37 -0.80 8.82
N PRO A 91 1.52 -0.61 7.80
CA PRO A 91 0.41 -1.53 7.53
C PRO A 91 0.92 -2.96 7.35
N THR A 92 0.10 -3.94 7.75
CA THR A 92 0.46 -5.36 7.65
C THR A 92 0.74 -5.75 6.20
N GLY A 93 1.81 -6.55 5.99
CA GLY A 93 2.23 -6.96 4.65
C GLY A 93 3.04 -5.93 3.87
N TYR A 94 3.48 -4.84 4.52
CA TYR A 94 4.39 -3.86 3.93
C TYR A 94 5.71 -3.80 4.71
N THR A 95 6.80 -3.69 3.98
CA THR A 95 8.13 -3.38 4.52
C THR A 95 8.68 -2.15 3.85
N VAL A 96 9.66 -1.49 4.49
CA VAL A 96 10.30 -0.31 3.91
C VAL A 96 11.81 -0.46 3.97
N THR A 97 12.46 -0.08 2.88
CA THR A 97 13.92 -0.11 2.72
C THR A 97 14.43 1.25 2.22
N GLY A 98 15.71 1.53 2.43
CA GLY A 98 16.37 2.76 1.99
C GLY A 98 17.34 3.30 3.03
N ALA A 99 18.16 4.26 2.61
CA ALA A 99 19.10 4.93 3.50
C ALA A 99 18.41 6.08 4.24
N GLY A 100 18.76 6.25 5.51
CA GLY A 100 18.31 7.37 6.34
C GLY A 100 19.23 8.58 6.30
N SER A 101 18.88 9.59 7.09
CA SER A 101 19.74 10.72 7.42
C SER A 101 19.48 11.15 8.86
N THR A 102 20.54 11.50 9.59
CA THR A 102 20.42 12.08 10.94
C THR A 102 20.38 13.61 10.92
N THR A 103 20.68 14.22 9.78
CA THR A 103 20.68 15.69 9.63
C THR A 103 19.26 16.21 9.53
N ASN A 104 18.83 16.99 10.52
CA ASN A 104 17.48 17.54 10.57
C ASN A 104 17.15 18.37 9.31
N GLY A 105 16.00 18.10 8.69
CA GLY A 105 15.57 18.68 7.42
C GLY A 105 16.15 18.04 6.16
N ALA A 106 17.09 17.09 6.29
CA ALA A 106 17.58 16.35 5.12
C ALA A 106 16.52 15.40 4.59
N THR A 107 16.30 15.43 3.28
CA THR A 107 15.42 14.50 2.58
C THR A 107 16.17 13.22 2.24
N PHE A 108 15.50 12.07 2.34
CA PHE A 108 16.04 10.78 1.93
C PHE A 108 14.96 9.94 1.23
N THR A 109 15.38 9.07 0.32
CA THR A 109 14.46 8.25 -0.46
C THR A 109 14.28 6.87 0.16
N CYS A 110 13.01 6.50 0.36
CA CYS A 110 12.61 5.21 0.87
C CYS A 110 11.75 4.47 -0.15
N THR A 111 11.78 3.14 -0.08
CA THR A 111 10.98 2.25 -0.93
C THR A 111 10.07 1.43 -0.04
N VAL A 112 8.76 1.58 -0.22
CA VAL A 112 7.76 0.66 0.34
C VAL A 112 7.69 -0.57 -0.56
N ASN A 113 7.66 -1.75 0.03
CA ASN A 113 7.52 -3.03 -0.63
C ASN A 113 6.33 -3.80 -0.05
N GLN A 114 5.44 -4.29 -0.91
CA GLN A 114 4.31 -5.13 -0.51
C GLN A 114 4.73 -6.60 -0.59
N THR A 115 4.73 -7.31 0.53
CA THR A 115 5.41 -8.61 0.70
C THR A 115 4.79 -9.75 -0.12
N ALA A 116 3.49 -9.69 -0.44
CA ALA A 116 2.80 -10.76 -1.15
C ALA A 116 2.92 -10.66 -2.68
N SER A 117 3.00 -9.44 -3.21
CA SER A 117 3.01 -9.14 -4.66
C SER A 117 4.39 -8.70 -5.18
N GLY A 118 5.28 -8.25 -4.29
CA GLY A 118 6.56 -7.64 -4.65
C GLY A 118 6.43 -6.26 -5.30
N LYS A 119 5.22 -5.67 -5.31
CA LYS A 119 5.02 -4.30 -5.82
C LYS A 119 5.68 -3.30 -4.89
N THR A 120 6.30 -2.28 -5.48
CA THR A 120 7.04 -1.26 -4.75
C THR A 120 6.59 0.15 -5.13
N ALA A 121 6.75 1.08 -4.21
CA ALA A 121 6.61 2.51 -4.47
C ALA A 121 7.63 3.29 -3.64
N THR A 122 8.18 4.35 -4.23
CA THR A 122 9.14 5.22 -3.55
C THR A 122 8.47 6.43 -2.94
N PHE A 123 8.99 6.89 -1.81
CA PHE A 123 8.61 8.16 -1.19
C PHE A 123 9.82 8.90 -0.63
N GLN A 124 9.65 10.20 -0.37
CA GLN A 124 10.67 11.00 0.31
C GLN A 124 10.34 11.07 1.81
N GLY A 125 11.30 10.66 2.63
CA GLY A 125 11.36 10.98 4.05
C GLY A 125 12.08 12.31 4.27
N VAL A 126 11.90 12.88 5.46
CA VAL A 126 12.58 14.07 5.96
C VAL A 126 13.04 13.75 7.37
N ALA A 127 14.33 13.89 7.61
CA ALA A 127 14.91 13.63 8.92
C ALA A 127 14.49 14.71 9.92
N ALA A 128 14.10 14.33 11.13
CA ALA A 128 13.57 15.24 12.13
C ALA A 128 13.73 14.69 13.55
N GLY A 129 13.77 15.58 14.56
CA GLY A 129 13.72 15.22 15.98
C GLY A 129 15.04 14.75 16.60
N ASN A 130 16.13 14.76 15.84
CA ASN A 130 17.51 14.52 16.31
C ASN A 130 18.20 15.82 16.69
#